data_AF-A0A935WAV2-F1
#
_entry.id   AF-A0A935WAV2-F1
#
_cell.length_a   1.000
_cell.length_b   1.000
_cell.length_c   1.000
_cell.angle_alpha   90.00
_cell.angle_beta   90.00
_cell.angle_gamma   90.00
#
_symmetry.space_group_name_H-M   'P 1'
#
loop_
_entity.id
_entity.type
_entity.pdbx_description
1 polymer ?
#
loop_
_entity_poly.entity_id
_entity_poly.type
_entity_poly.pdbx_seq_one_letter_code
_entity_poly.pdbx_strand_id
1 'polypeptide(L)' 'MNRLVLREAVKYGFLIKTNSIFFQDNKININTFLIEMKKLQFIRSVHSSFEMIKMKYFKNDFQEKELNNE' A
#
# COMPACT_ATOMS: atom_id res chain seq x y z
N MET A 1 4.51 1.97 17.36
CA MET A 1 4.87 1.66 15.95
C MET A 1 3.76 2.03 14.96
N ASN A 2 2.53 1.53 15.12
CA ASN A 2 1.44 1.71 14.14
C ASN A 2 1.11 3.18 13.79
N ARG A 3 1.10 4.10 14.76
CA ARG A 3 0.82 5.54 14.50
C ARG A 3 1.83 6.21 13.56
N LEU A 4 3.11 5.85 13.64
CA LEU A 4 4.15 6.41 12.77
C LEU A 4 4.00 5.90 11.33
N VAL A 5 3.78 4.59 11.16
CA VAL A 5 3.55 3.97 9.85
C VAL A 5 2.34 4.58 9.16
N LEU A 6 1.24 4.79 9.89
CA LEU A 6 0.03 5.42 9.34
C LEU A 6 0.27 6.89 8.98
N ARG A 7 1.01 7.65 9.79
CA ARG A 7 1.37 9.03 9.45
C ARG A 7 2.22 9.11 8.18
N GLU A 8 3.21 8.22 8.04
CA GLU A 8 4.01 8.15 6.84
C GLU A 8 3.18 7.70 5.63
N ALA A 9 2.27 6.74 5.79
CA ALA A 9 1.39 6.29 4.71
C ALA A 9 0.60 7.45 4.07
N VAL A 10 0.11 8.42 4.85
CA VAL A 10 -0.56 9.61 4.32
C VAL A 10 0.36 10.42 3.40
N LYS A 11 1.64 10.58 3.75
CA LYS A 11 2.64 11.26 2.90
C LYS A 11 2.89 10.52 1.58
N TYR A 12 2.63 9.21 1.55
CA TYR A 12 2.79 8.33 0.39
C TYR A 12 1.52 8.19 -0.44
N GLY A 13 0.49 8.99 -0.15
CA GLY A 13 -0.76 9.04 -0.93
C GLY A 13 -1.84 8.07 -0.47
N PHE A 14 -1.65 7.36 0.65
CA PHE A 14 -2.70 6.51 1.20
C PHE A 14 -3.73 7.34 1.96
N LEU A 15 -5.01 7.05 1.71
CA LEU A 15 -6.12 7.59 2.49
C LEU A 15 -6.52 6.59 3.58
N ILE A 16 -6.57 7.07 4.83
CA ILE A 16 -6.88 6.24 5.99
C ILE A 16 -8.30 6.54 6.46
N LYS A 17 -9.16 5.52 6.51
CA LYS A 17 -10.46 5.55 7.18
C LYS A 17 -10.47 4.49 8.28
N THR A 18 -11.43 4.56 9.21
CA THR A 18 -11.51 3.81 10.47
C THR A 18 -10.86 2.42 10.44
N ASN A 19 -11.28 1.55 9.50
CA ASN A 19 -10.76 0.18 9.37
C ASN A 19 -10.17 -0.12 7.99
N SER A 20 -9.79 0.90 7.23
CA SER A 20 -9.46 0.73 5.82
C SER A 20 -8.39 1.70 5.33
N ILE A 21 -7.51 1.19 4.49
CA ILE A 21 -6.53 1.96 3.75
C ILE A 21 -6.98 1.96 2.30
N PHE A 22 -6.99 3.15 1.70
CA PHE A 22 -7.30 3.36 0.30
C PHE A 22 -6.06 3.90 -0.42
N PHE A 23 -5.91 3.51 -1.67
CA PHE A 23 -4.99 4.14 -2.60
C PHE A 23 -5.68 4.15 -3.97
N GLN A 24 -5.91 5.35 -4.51
CA GLN A 24 -6.82 5.54 -5.64
C GLN A 24 -8.20 4.92 -5.32
N ASP A 25 -8.75 4.11 -6.21
CA ASP A 25 -10.07 3.48 -6.05
C ASP A 25 -10.01 2.13 -5.30
N ASN A 26 -8.81 1.66 -5.00
CA ASN A 26 -8.58 0.37 -4.36
C ASN A 26 -8.55 0.48 -2.82
N LYS A 27 -9.03 -0.54 -2.14
CA LYS A 27 -9.20 -0.59 -0.68
C LYS A 27 -8.67 -1.89 -0.10
N ILE A 28 -7.98 -1.79 1.04
CA ILE A 28 -7.68 -2.94 1.92
C ILE A 28 -8.01 -2.67 3.39
N ASN A 29 -8.08 -3.73 4.18
CA ASN A 29 -8.20 -3.63 5.63
C ASN A 29 -6.93 -3.03 6.26
N ILE A 30 -7.09 -2.12 7.23
CA ILE A 30 -5.97 -1.47 7.90
C ILE A 30 -5.05 -2.45 8.64
N ASN A 31 -5.59 -3.54 9.19
CA ASN A 31 -4.79 -4.56 9.87
C ASN A 31 -3.93 -5.33 8.87
N THR A 32 -4.47 -5.66 7.69
CA THR A 32 -3.70 -6.28 6.60
C THR A 32 -2.54 -5.38 6.20
N PHE A 33 -2.80 -4.09 6.00
CA PHE A 33 -1.76 -3.10 5.68
C PHE A 33 -0.65 -3.07 6.74
N LEU A 34 -1.01 -2.98 8.03
CA LEU A 34 -0.04 -2.89 9.12
C LEU A 34 0.79 -4.18 9.28
N ILE A 35 0.17 -5.34 9.11
CA ILE A 35 0.87 -6.64 9.16
C ILE A 35 1.89 -6.73 8.04
N GLU A 36 1.52 -6.38 6.81
CA GLU A 36 2.42 -6.43 5.66
C GLU A 36 3.53 -5.39 5.75
N MET A 37 3.23 -4.17 6.20
CA MET A 37 4.26 -3.15 6.49
C MET A 37 5.27 -3.66 7.51
N LYS A 38 4.80 -4.30 8.59
CA LYS A 38 5.69 -4.83 9.62
C LYS A 38 6.61 -5.92 9.05
N LYS A 39 6.10 -6.83 8.22
CA LYS A 39 6.92 -7.87 7.57
C LYS A 39 7.99 -7.26 6.65
N LEU A 40 7.61 -6.27 5.84
CA LEU A 40 8.52 -5.66 4.86
C LEU A 40 9.59 -4.78 5.51
N GLN A 41 9.25 -4.07 6.59
CA GLN A 41 10.20 -3.20 7.29
C GLN A 41 11.37 -3.96 7.96
N PHE A 42 11.26 -5.27 8.16
CA PHE A 42 12.40 -6.08 8.64
C PHE A 42 13.48 -6.28 7.57
N ILE A 43 13.12 -6.18 6.29
CA ILE A 43 13.99 -6.54 5.17
C ILE A 43 14.23 -5.40 4.19
N ARG A 44 13.47 -4.30 4.29
CA ARG A 44 13.46 -3.20 3.33
C ARG A 44 13.24 -1.87 4.03
N SER A 45 13.63 -0.79 3.35
CA SER A 45 13.32 0.58 3.79
C SER A 45 11.80 0.81 3.87
N VAL A 46 11.40 1.80 4.66
CA VAL A 46 9.98 2.21 4.78
C VAL A 46 9.41 2.61 3.42
N HIS A 47 10.17 3.37 2.63
CA HIS A 47 9.80 3.79 1.28
C HIS A 47 9.52 2.59 0.37
N SER A 48 10.49 1.67 0.25
CA SER A 48 10.35 0.48 -0.59
C SER A 48 9.22 -0.44 -0.13
N SER A 49 8.92 -0.45 1.17
CA SER A 49 7.79 -1.20 1.72
C SER A 49 6.44 -0.66 1.25
N PHE A 50 6.27 0.66 1.21
CA PHE A 50 5.03 1.27 0.70
C PHE A 50 4.83 1.00 -0.79
N GLU A 51 5.88 1.12 -1.60
CA GLU A 51 5.80 0.83 -3.04
C GLU A 51 5.43 -0.64 -3.29
N MET A 52 6.03 -1.59 -2.56
CA MET A 52 5.63 -2.99 -2.64
C MET A 52 4.17 -3.23 -2.25
N ILE A 53 3.67 -2.54 -1.23
CA ILE A 53 2.26 -2.65 -0.84
C ILE A 53 1.35 -2.11 -1.94
N LYS A 54 1.67 -0.97 -2.56
CA LYS A 54 0.91 -0.44 -3.71
C LYS A 54 0.85 -1.49 -4.84
N MET A 55 2.01 -2.02 -5.23
CA MET A 55 2.10 -3.03 -6.30
C MET A 55 1.37 -4.35 -5.96
N LYS A 56 1.30 -4.72 -4.69
CA LYS A 56 0.67 -5.99 -4.27
C LYS A 56 -0.83 -5.88 -4.07
N TYR A 57 -1.31 -4.76 -3.53
CA TYR A 57 -2.69 -4.63 -3.05
C TYR A 57 -3.52 -3.57 -3.77
N PHE A 58 -2.89 -2.68 -4.52
CA PHE A 58 -3.55 -1.53 -5.15
C PHE A 58 -3.13 -1.41 -6.62
N LYS A 59 -2.92 -2.54 -7.30
CA LYS A 59 -2.62 -2.55 -8.73
C LYS A 59 -3.69 -1.75 -9.48
N ASN A 60 -3.23 -0.85 -10.34
CA ASN A 60 -4.09 -0.27 -11.36
C ASN A 60 -4.26 -1.31 -12.46
N ASP A 61 -5.51 -1.64 -12.81
CA ASP A 61 -5.85 -2.42 -14.01
C ASP A 61 -5.32 -1.77 -15.31
N PHE A 62 -4.79 -0.53 -15.23
CA PHE A 62 -4.17 0.18 -16.33
C PHE A 62 -2.86 -0.48 -16.84
N GLN A 63 -2.11 -1.20 -15.99
CA GLN A 63 -0.88 -1.87 -16.45
C GLN A 63 -1.12 -3.22 -17.16
N GLU A 64 -2.27 -3.86 -16.97
CA GLU A 64 -2.59 -5.12 -17.68
C GLU A 64 -3.18 -4.90 -19.08
N LYS A 65 -3.70 -3.70 -19.39
CA LYS A 65 -4.25 -3.39 -20.71
C LYS A 65 -3.19 -3.01 -21.76
N GLU A 66 -2.03 -2.52 -21.36
CA GLU A 66 -0.93 -2.22 -22.30
C GLU A 66 -0.07 -3.45 -22.63
N LEU A 67 -0.04 -4.47 -21.77
CA LEU A 67 0.77 -5.69 -21.97
C LEU A 67 0.04 -6.84 -22.71
N ASN A 68 -1.27 -6.73 -22.92
CA ASN A 68 -2.07 -7.75 -23.62
C ASN A 68 -2.59 -7.28 -25.00
N ASN A 69 -2.06 -6.16 -25.51
CA ASN A 69 -2.41 -5.58 -26.81
C ASN A 69 -1.19 -5.53 -27.77
N GLU A 70 -0.26 -6.49 -27.65
CA GLU A 70 0.73 -6.81 -28.71
C GLU A 70 0.39 -8.14 -29.39
#